data_AF-A0A327JNM8-F1
#
_entry.id   AF-A0A327JNM8-F1
#
_cell.length_a   1.000
_cell.length_b   1.000
_cell.length_c   1.000
_cell.angle_alpha   90.00
_cell.angle_beta   90.00
_cell.angle_gamma   90.00
#
_symmetry.space_group_name_H-M   'P 1'
#
loop_
_entity.id
_entity.type
_entity.pdbx_description
1 polymer ?
#
loop_
_entity_poly.entity_id
_entity_poly.type
_entity_poly.pdbx_seq_one_letter_code
_entity_poly.pdbx_strand_id
1 'polypeptide(L)'
;MVAVLALPLAGAARADCDAQRRAFAEAAAAQAEAAVAQRAACGDLRLCKADCRILKKECKKTAKSDKFLCIEECNALSGRDKRQCKRECRADKRIAKAGCRRAIRECRGTCRDVHRTPECQAARSASTQAAINASLAGVALAECERQSGNEDAQ
;
A
#
# COMPACT_ATOMS: atom_id res chain seq x y z
N MET A 1 -48.42 -47.56 9.80
CA MET A 1 -47.07 -47.81 9.25
C MET A 1 -46.64 -46.59 8.47
N VAL A 2 -45.96 -45.63 9.12
CA VAL A 2 -45.40 -44.46 8.44
C VAL A 2 -43.96 -44.82 8.09
N ALA A 3 -43.72 -45.13 6.82
CA ALA A 3 -42.38 -45.25 6.29
C ALA A 3 -41.76 -43.85 6.30
N VAL A 4 -40.96 -43.55 7.31
CA VAL A 4 -40.11 -42.36 7.34
C VAL A 4 -39.04 -42.59 6.28
N LEU A 5 -39.21 -41.93 5.14
CA LEU A 5 -38.21 -41.77 4.09
C LEU A 5 -37.00 -41.04 4.69
N ALA A 6 -36.05 -41.80 5.23
CA ALA A 6 -34.74 -41.29 5.58
C ALA A 6 -33.82 -41.43 4.36
N LEU A 7 -33.27 -40.29 3.92
CA LEU A 7 -32.10 -40.01 3.05
C LEU A 7 -32.49 -39.08 1.87
N PRO A 8 -31.73 -37.99 1.56
CA PRO A 8 -30.32 -37.75 1.86
C PRO A 8 -30.01 -36.31 2.34
N LEU A 9 -30.02 -36.04 3.65
CA LEU A 9 -29.59 -34.73 4.18
C LEU A 9 -28.10 -34.43 3.87
N ALA A 10 -27.26 -35.48 3.86
CA ALA A 10 -25.83 -35.36 3.56
C ALA A 10 -25.51 -34.98 2.10
N GLY A 11 -26.42 -35.24 1.15
CA GLY A 11 -26.24 -34.87 -0.26
C GLY A 11 -26.53 -33.38 -0.52
N ALA A 12 -27.50 -32.82 0.20
CA ALA A 12 -27.85 -31.40 0.13
C ALA A 12 -26.75 -30.53 0.73
N ALA A 13 -26.21 -30.92 1.89
CA ALA A 13 -25.11 -30.18 2.56
C ALA A 13 -23.83 -30.09 1.71
N ARG A 14 -23.47 -31.16 0.99
CA ARG A 14 -22.32 -31.17 0.06
C ARG A 14 -22.55 -30.29 -1.18
N ALA A 15 -23.76 -30.31 -1.74
CA ALA A 15 -24.14 -29.44 -2.86
C ALA A 15 -24.12 -27.95 -2.48
N ASP A 16 -24.52 -27.63 -1.23
CA ASP A 16 -24.46 -26.28 -0.69
C ASP A 16 -23.00 -25.81 -0.47
N CYS A 17 -22.11 -26.67 0.03
CA CYS A 17 -20.69 -26.32 0.15
C CYS A 17 -19.99 -26.14 -1.21
N ASP A 18 -20.35 -26.92 -2.23
CA ASP A 18 -19.83 -26.73 -3.58
C ASP A 18 -20.32 -25.41 -4.19
N ALA A 19 -21.56 -25.00 -3.90
CA ALA A 19 -22.06 -23.68 -4.27
C ALA A 19 -21.28 -22.55 -3.56
N GLN A 20 -20.97 -22.71 -2.27
CA GLN A 20 -20.13 -21.75 -1.54
C GLN A 20 -18.70 -21.68 -2.08
N ARG A 21 -18.10 -22.82 -2.49
CA ARG A 21 -16.78 -22.83 -3.14
C ARG A 21 -16.79 -22.05 -4.46
N ARG A 22 -17.83 -22.22 -5.28
CA ARG A 22 -17.99 -21.47 -6.54
C ARG A 22 -18.17 -19.98 -6.29
N ALA A 23 -19.03 -19.61 -5.33
CA ALA A 23 -19.25 -18.22 -4.95
C ALA A 23 -17.96 -17.54 -4.44
N PHE A 24 -17.15 -18.26 -3.65
CA PHE A 24 -15.84 -17.77 -3.23
C PHE A 24 -14.89 -17.58 -4.41
N ALA A 25 -14.82 -18.55 -5.33
CA ALA A 25 -13.97 -18.46 -6.51
C ALA A 25 -14.36 -17.27 -7.41
N GLU A 26 -15.65 -17.05 -7.62
CA GLU A 26 -16.17 -15.90 -8.37
C GLU A 26 -15.85 -14.57 -7.66
N ALA A 27 -16.04 -14.49 -6.35
CA ALA A 27 -15.73 -13.30 -5.57
C ALA A 27 -14.22 -13.00 -5.56
N ALA A 28 -13.37 -14.02 -5.49
CA ALA A 28 -11.92 -13.89 -5.58
C ALA A 28 -11.46 -13.43 -6.97
N ALA A 29 -12.07 -13.93 -8.05
CA ALA A 29 -11.82 -13.47 -9.41
C ALA A 29 -12.23 -11.99 -9.58
N ALA A 30 -13.43 -11.62 -9.11
CA ALA A 30 -13.90 -10.24 -9.13
C ALA A 30 -12.99 -9.29 -8.32
N GLN A 31 -12.46 -9.75 -7.18
CA GLN A 31 -11.47 -8.99 -6.41
C GLN A 31 -10.16 -8.78 -7.20
N ALA A 32 -9.68 -9.82 -7.88
CA ALA A 32 -8.46 -9.72 -8.69
C ALA A 32 -8.64 -8.70 -9.84
N GLU A 33 -9.77 -8.74 -10.55
CA GLU A 33 -10.10 -7.78 -11.60
C GLU A 33 -10.21 -6.36 -11.05
N ALA A 34 -10.90 -6.17 -9.92
CA ALA A 34 -11.04 -4.87 -9.29
C ALA A 34 -9.68 -4.31 -8.82
N ALA A 35 -8.75 -5.18 -8.37
CA ALA A 35 -7.40 -4.78 -8.00
C ALA A 35 -6.56 -4.35 -9.23
N VAL A 36 -6.72 -5.00 -10.38
CA VAL A 36 -6.07 -4.59 -11.64
C VAL A 36 -6.64 -3.25 -12.11
N ALA A 37 -7.96 -3.09 -12.11
CA ALA A 37 -8.63 -1.84 -12.47
C ALA A 37 -8.21 -0.68 -11.54
N GLN A 38 -8.09 -0.95 -10.23
CA GLN A 38 -7.58 0.03 -9.28
C GLN A 38 -6.15 0.45 -9.59
N ARG A 39 -5.26 -0.50 -9.94
CA ARG A 39 -3.88 -0.16 -10.35
C ARG A 39 -3.87 0.69 -11.62
N ALA A 40 -4.68 0.36 -12.62
CA ALA A 40 -4.77 1.12 -13.86
C ALA A 40 -5.28 2.55 -13.61
N ALA A 41 -6.35 2.71 -12.83
CA ALA A 41 -6.98 4.02 -12.58
C ALA A 41 -6.19 4.90 -11.61
N CYS A 42 -5.53 4.31 -10.61
CA CYS A 42 -4.76 5.07 -9.65
C CYS A 42 -3.31 5.29 -10.08
N GLY A 43 -2.73 4.42 -10.89
CA GLY A 43 -1.27 4.33 -11.03
C GLY A 43 -0.59 3.90 -9.71
N ASP A 44 0.74 3.79 -9.73
CA ASP A 44 1.49 3.27 -8.59
C ASP A 44 1.84 4.36 -7.56
N LEU A 45 0.89 4.67 -6.66
CA LEU A 45 1.12 5.58 -5.52
C LEU A 45 2.33 5.16 -4.69
N ARG A 46 2.58 3.85 -4.63
CA ARG A 46 3.71 3.25 -3.94
C ARG A 46 5.03 3.61 -4.62
N LEU A 47 5.10 3.59 -5.96
CA LEU A 47 6.26 4.03 -6.73
C LEU A 47 6.47 5.54 -6.56
N CYS A 48 5.42 6.36 -6.73
CA CYS A 48 5.52 7.81 -6.55
C CYS A 48 6.06 8.18 -5.14
N LYS A 49 5.59 7.50 -4.08
CA LYS A 49 6.11 7.68 -2.72
C LYS A 49 7.56 7.17 -2.56
N ALA A 50 7.94 6.11 -3.27
CA ALA A 50 9.30 5.58 -3.28
C ALA A 50 10.26 6.58 -3.92
N ASP A 51 9.87 7.18 -5.05
CA ASP A 51 10.64 8.19 -5.77
C ASP A 51 10.86 9.43 -4.91
N CYS A 52 9.81 9.95 -4.27
CA CYS A 52 9.95 11.05 -3.30
C CYS A 52 10.89 10.69 -2.12
N ARG A 53 11.00 9.41 -1.77
CA ARG A 53 11.92 8.93 -0.71
C ARG A 53 13.36 8.85 -1.22
N ILE A 54 13.59 8.48 -2.48
CA ILE A 54 14.89 8.49 -3.13
C ILE A 54 15.40 9.93 -3.23
N LEU A 55 14.59 10.84 -3.76
CA LEU A 55 14.89 12.27 -3.84
C LEU A 55 15.29 12.85 -2.47
N LYS A 56 14.61 12.44 -1.40
CA LYS A 56 14.98 12.81 -0.02
C LYS A 56 16.37 12.32 0.37
N LYS A 57 16.71 11.07 0.05
CA LYS A 57 18.00 10.48 0.40
C LYS A 57 19.13 11.18 -0.35
N GLU A 58 18.94 11.40 -1.65
CA GLU A 58 19.92 12.07 -2.51
C GLU A 58 20.15 13.51 -2.07
N CYS A 59 19.08 14.30 -1.90
CA CYS A 59 19.21 15.69 -1.47
C CYS A 59 19.91 15.82 -0.10
N LYS A 60 19.69 14.87 0.82
CA LYS A 60 20.43 14.81 2.10
C LYS A 60 21.91 14.44 1.92
N LYS A 61 22.24 13.60 0.94
CA LYS A 61 23.60 13.18 0.61
C LYS A 61 24.37 14.37 0.01
N THR A 62 23.78 15.05 -0.97
CA THR A 62 24.34 16.25 -1.60
C THR A 62 24.57 17.37 -0.58
N ALA A 63 23.55 17.74 0.22
CA ALA A 63 23.73 18.74 1.27
C ALA A 63 24.74 18.33 2.38
N LYS A 64 25.13 17.05 2.46
CA LYS A 64 26.21 16.58 3.34
C LYS A 64 27.58 16.71 2.65
N SER A 65 27.70 16.35 1.37
CA SER A 65 28.93 16.51 0.58
C SER A 65 29.31 17.97 0.40
N ASP A 66 28.35 18.84 0.09
CA ASP A 66 28.64 20.26 -0.16
C ASP A 66 29.19 20.94 1.09
N LYS A 67 28.64 20.60 2.26
CA LYS A 67 29.20 21.05 3.55
C LYS A 67 30.61 20.51 3.77
N PHE A 68 30.87 19.27 3.38
CA PHE A 68 32.19 18.66 3.58
C PHE A 68 33.23 19.41 2.75
N LEU A 69 32.97 19.61 1.46
CA LEU A 69 33.81 20.40 0.55
C LEU A 69 34.02 21.84 1.05
N CYS A 70 32.92 22.52 1.44
CA CYS A 70 32.99 23.87 2.01
C CYS A 70 33.86 23.92 3.29
N ILE A 71 33.80 22.90 4.15
CA ILE A 71 34.66 22.86 5.35
C ILE A 71 36.13 22.63 5.01
N GLU A 72 36.43 21.84 3.99
CA GLU A 72 37.80 21.64 3.50
C GLU A 72 38.38 22.97 2.99
N GLU A 73 37.63 23.72 2.19
CA GLU A 73 38.01 25.06 1.74
C GLU A 73 38.23 26.01 2.92
N CYS A 74 37.33 26.02 3.91
CA CYS A 74 37.49 26.83 5.12
C CYS A 74 38.73 26.44 5.96
N ASN A 75 39.29 25.24 5.81
CA ASN A 75 40.46 24.84 6.60
C ASN A 75 41.74 25.57 6.20
N ALA A 76 41.80 26.12 4.97
CA ALA A 76 42.88 26.97 4.48
C ALA A 76 42.91 28.35 5.18
N LEU A 77 41.79 28.79 5.75
CA LEU A 77 41.71 30.01 6.54
C LEU A 77 42.21 29.80 7.98
N SER A 78 42.49 30.90 8.68
CA SER A 78 42.93 30.91 10.08
C SER A 78 42.05 31.81 10.95
N GLY A 79 42.24 31.73 12.28
CA GLY A 79 41.66 32.67 13.24
C GLY A 79 40.13 32.82 13.17
N ARG A 80 39.68 34.07 13.05
CA ARG A 80 38.26 34.45 13.03
C ARG A 80 37.58 34.04 11.73
N ASP A 81 38.27 34.18 10.60
CA ASP A 81 37.73 33.93 9.27
C ASP A 81 37.41 32.45 9.08
N LYS A 82 38.29 31.56 9.57
CA LYS A 82 38.01 30.12 9.63
C LYS A 82 36.73 29.79 10.40
N ARG A 83 36.50 30.46 11.53
CA ARG A 83 35.31 30.23 12.37
C ARG A 83 34.05 30.74 11.67
N GLN A 84 34.13 31.87 10.99
CA GLN A 84 33.02 32.47 10.25
C GLN A 84 32.66 31.63 9.02
N CYS A 85 33.63 31.27 8.19
CA CYS A 85 33.44 30.37 7.04
C CYS A 85 32.76 29.05 7.45
N LYS A 86 33.23 28.41 8.53
CA LYS A 86 32.58 27.17 9.04
C LYS A 86 31.15 27.39 9.55
N ARG A 87 30.78 28.59 9.99
CA ARG A 87 29.40 28.92 10.38
C ARG A 87 28.51 29.08 9.15
N GLU A 88 29.01 29.73 8.10
CA GLU A 88 28.35 29.90 6.82
C GLU A 88 28.07 28.54 6.16
N CYS A 89 29.08 27.65 6.03
CA CYS A 89 28.85 26.29 5.53
C CYS A 89 27.77 25.51 6.31
N ARG A 90 27.63 25.76 7.63
CA ARG A 90 26.57 25.17 8.47
C ARG A 90 25.21 25.82 8.23
N ALA A 91 25.16 27.10 7.89
CA ALA A 91 23.96 27.81 7.50
C ALA A 91 23.47 27.32 6.13
N ASP A 92 24.37 27.21 5.15
CA ASP A 92 24.04 26.75 3.80
C ASP A 92 23.47 25.32 3.81
N LYS A 93 24.09 24.42 4.59
CA LYS A 93 23.54 23.08 4.81
C LYS A 93 22.12 23.11 5.40
N ARG A 94 21.82 24.06 6.29
CA ARG A 94 20.47 24.19 6.87
C ARG A 94 19.48 24.66 5.82
N ILE A 95 19.87 25.63 4.98
CA ILE A 95 19.06 26.13 3.86
C ILE A 95 18.80 25.01 2.84
N ALA A 96 19.85 24.31 2.39
CA ALA A 96 19.73 23.19 1.47
C ALA A 96 18.78 22.10 2.01
N LYS A 97 18.91 21.74 3.30
CA LYS A 97 17.98 20.80 3.96
C LYS A 97 16.54 21.32 4.00
N ALA A 98 16.32 22.62 4.16
CA ALA A 98 14.98 23.21 4.12
C ALA A 98 14.39 23.14 2.71
N GLY A 99 15.19 23.44 1.68
CA GLY A 99 14.84 23.24 0.27
C GLY A 99 14.45 21.79 -0.02
N CYS A 100 15.28 20.82 0.40
CA CYS A 100 14.95 19.39 0.27
C CYS A 100 13.60 19.05 0.91
N ARG A 101 13.32 19.57 2.13
CA ARG A 101 12.05 19.31 2.82
C ARG A 101 10.86 19.88 2.06
N ARG A 102 11.01 21.04 1.43
CA ARG A 102 9.96 21.66 0.61
C ARG A 102 9.68 20.82 -0.64
N ALA A 103 10.71 20.48 -1.41
CA ALA A 103 10.59 19.63 -2.59
C ALA A 103 9.94 18.27 -2.27
N ILE A 104 10.24 17.67 -1.10
CA ILE A 104 9.58 16.43 -0.67
C ILE A 104 8.10 16.63 -0.34
N ARG A 105 7.72 17.77 0.25
CA ARG A 105 6.31 18.08 0.52
C ARG A 105 5.54 18.25 -0.78
N GLU A 106 6.11 18.96 -1.74
CA GLU A 106 5.55 19.15 -3.08
C GLU A 106 5.41 17.81 -3.79
N CYS A 107 6.48 17.00 -3.86
CA CYS A 107 6.44 15.67 -4.45
C CYS A 107 5.34 14.80 -3.82
N ARG A 108 5.19 14.81 -2.49
CA ARG A 108 4.11 14.09 -1.81
C ARG A 108 2.73 14.68 -2.06
N GLY A 109 2.63 16.00 -2.28
CA GLY A 109 1.40 16.69 -2.68
C GLY A 109 0.97 16.24 -4.07
N THR A 110 1.87 16.31 -5.05
CA THR A 110 1.64 15.80 -6.40
C THR A 110 1.24 14.32 -6.38
N CYS A 111 1.96 13.46 -5.65
CA CYS A 111 1.58 12.06 -5.47
C CYS A 111 0.24 11.88 -4.71
N ARG A 112 -0.31 12.88 -4.03
CA ARG A 112 -1.65 12.78 -3.46
C ARG A 112 -2.70 13.21 -4.48
N ASP A 113 -2.44 14.30 -5.18
CA ASP A 113 -3.40 14.91 -6.10
C ASP A 113 -3.64 14.01 -7.32
N VAL A 114 -2.59 13.39 -7.87
CA VAL A 114 -2.69 12.39 -8.95
C VAL A 114 -3.57 11.20 -8.54
N HIS A 115 -3.60 10.87 -7.25
CA HIS A 115 -4.38 9.74 -6.72
C HIS A 115 -5.69 10.17 -6.06
N ARG A 116 -6.05 11.45 -6.16
CA ARG A 116 -7.32 12.02 -5.67
C ARG A 116 -8.30 12.25 -6.82
N THR A 117 -8.06 11.66 -7.99
CA THR A 117 -9.02 11.68 -9.09
C THR A 117 -10.28 10.89 -8.70
N PRO A 118 -11.47 11.31 -9.20
CA PRO A 118 -12.71 10.58 -8.94
C PRO A 118 -12.64 9.13 -9.46
N GLU A 119 -11.94 8.90 -10.57
CA GLU A 119 -11.72 7.58 -11.14
C GLU A 119 -10.91 6.66 -10.21
N CYS A 120 -9.80 7.14 -9.66
CA CYS A 120 -9.01 6.37 -8.69
C CYS A 120 -9.79 6.13 -7.39
N GLN A 121 -10.59 7.09 -6.94
CA GLN A 121 -11.44 6.92 -5.75
C GLN A 121 -12.52 5.86 -5.98
N ALA A 122 -13.20 5.91 -7.13
CA ALA A 122 -14.20 4.91 -7.53
C ALA A 122 -13.57 3.51 -7.62
N ALA A 123 -12.43 3.37 -8.32
CA ALA A 123 -11.75 2.09 -8.46
C ALA A 123 -11.25 1.53 -7.11
N ARG A 124 -10.83 2.40 -6.18
CA ARG A 124 -10.50 2.00 -4.79
C ARG A 124 -11.70 1.51 -4.02
N SER A 125 -12.83 2.18 -4.13
CA SER A 125 -14.07 1.76 -3.46
C SER A 125 -14.56 0.42 -4.00
N ALA A 126 -14.54 0.24 -5.33
CA ALA A 126 -14.91 -1.02 -5.98
C ALA A 126 -14.00 -2.18 -5.57
N SER A 127 -12.68 -1.97 -5.58
CA SER A 127 -11.70 -2.95 -5.10
C SER A 127 -11.88 -3.32 -3.62
N THR A 128 -12.17 -2.31 -2.77
CA THR A 128 -12.44 -2.54 -1.35
C THR A 128 -13.72 -3.36 -1.16
N GLN A 129 -14.78 -3.03 -1.89
CA GLN A 129 -16.04 -3.77 -1.83
C GLN A 129 -15.87 -5.21 -2.33
N ALA A 130 -15.13 -5.42 -3.42
CA ALA A 130 -14.83 -6.75 -3.93
C ALA A 130 -14.03 -7.59 -2.91
N ALA A 131 -13.07 -6.98 -2.21
CA ALA A 131 -12.32 -7.64 -1.14
C ALA A 131 -13.20 -8.01 0.07
N ILE A 132 -14.15 -7.15 0.46
CA ILE A 132 -15.12 -7.45 1.51
C ILE A 132 -15.99 -8.64 1.09
N ASN A 133 -16.52 -8.61 -0.14
CA ASN A 133 -17.38 -9.69 -0.65
C ASN A 133 -16.62 -11.02 -0.72
N ALA A 134 -15.36 -11.03 -1.18
CA ALA A 134 -14.52 -12.22 -1.18
C ALA A 134 -14.24 -12.74 0.23
N SER A 135 -14.03 -11.84 1.20
CA SER A 135 -13.83 -12.22 2.61
C SER A 135 -15.09 -12.85 3.20
N LEU A 136 -16.26 -12.28 2.94
CA LEU A 136 -17.55 -12.83 3.39
C LEU A 136 -17.83 -14.20 2.77
N ALA A 137 -17.58 -14.36 1.47
CA ALA A 137 -17.70 -15.65 0.79
C ALA A 137 -16.71 -16.70 1.37
N GLY A 138 -15.50 -16.27 1.75
CA GLY A 138 -14.52 -17.12 2.40
C GLY A 138 -14.96 -17.58 3.80
N VAL A 139 -15.60 -16.70 4.57
CA VAL A 139 -16.18 -17.05 5.87
C VAL A 139 -17.32 -18.06 5.70
N ALA A 140 -18.23 -17.82 4.75
CA ALA A 140 -19.34 -18.73 4.46
C ALA A 140 -18.85 -20.12 4.03
N LEU A 141 -17.80 -20.19 3.21
CA LEU A 141 -17.16 -21.45 2.84
C LEU A 141 -16.53 -22.16 4.04
N ALA A 142 -15.80 -21.43 4.89
CA ALA A 142 -15.17 -22.00 6.08
C ALA A 142 -16.19 -22.54 7.10
N GLU A 143 -17.34 -21.85 7.24
CA GLU A 143 -18.46 -22.32 8.06
C GLU A 143 -19.08 -23.59 7.49
N CYS A 144 -19.25 -23.67 6.17
CA CYS A 144 -19.76 -24.86 5.50
C CYS A 144 -18.82 -26.07 5.68
N GLU A 145 -17.51 -25.88 5.46
CA GLU A 145 -16.51 -26.94 5.65
C GLU A 145 -16.49 -27.44 7.10
N ARG A 146 -16.66 -26.53 8.07
CA ARG A 146 -16.73 -26.87 9.50
C ARG A 146 -17.98 -27.69 9.86
N GLN A 147 -19.13 -27.38 9.26
CA GLN A 147 -20.36 -28.12 9.48
C GLN A 147 -20.28 -29.52 8.87
N SER A 148 -19.77 -29.64 7.63
CA SER A 148 -19.59 -30.95 6.98
C SER A 148 -18.60 -31.86 7.73
N GLY A 149 -17.54 -31.31 8.31
CA GLY A 149 -16.55 -32.10 9.06
C GLY A 149 -17.04 -32.63 10.41
N ASN A 150 -18.07 -32.01 11.00
CA ASN A 150 -18.71 -32.49 12.24
C ASN A 150 -19.72 -33.61 11.97
N GLU A 151 -20.33 -33.64 10.78
CA GLU A 151 -21.28 -34.69 10.38
C GLU A 151 -20.58 -36.03 10.08
N ASP A 152 -19.35 -35.99 9.54
CA ASP A 152 -18.56 -37.21 9.28
C ASP A 152 -17.95 -37.84 10.56
N ALA A 153 -18.08 -37.17 11.72
CA ALA A 153 -17.52 -37.60 13.01
C ALA A 153 -18.55 -38.19 14.01
N GLN A 154 -19.85 -38.21 13.65
CA GLN A 154 -20.93 -38.82 14.42
C GLN A 154 -21.36 -40.17 13.82
#